data_AF-A0A0C9RVW7-F1
#
_entry.id   AF-A0A0C9RVW7-F1
#
_cell.length_a   1.000
_cell.length_b   1.000
_cell.length_c   1.000
_cell.angle_alpha   90.00
_cell.angle_beta   90.00
_cell.angle_gamma   90.00
#
_symmetry.space_group_name_H-M   'P 1'
#
loop_
_entity.id
_entity.type
_entity.pdbx_description
1 polymer ?
#
loop_
_entity_poly.entity_id
_entity_poly.type
_entity_poly.pdbx_seq_one_letter_code
_entity_poly.pdbx_strand_id
1 'polypeptide(L)'
;MLLLVMMILALVLYIGPSLFRWVRRKTPIMIDPSIGCVALNVDPFLRDVGEFDASLYRSYESSTDKRLLSFVGNGKIGFSVDDDNTLYVFNNRTLSLALPFHPGV
;
A
#
# COMPACT_ATOMS: atom_id res chain seq x y z
N MET A 1 -14.72 16.00 54.20
CA MET A 1 -13.38 15.47 53.92
C MET A 1 -13.42 14.30 52.93
N LEU A 2 -14.14 13.21 53.21
CA LEU A 2 -14.28 12.07 52.28
C LEU A 2 -14.79 12.45 50.88
N LEU A 3 -15.85 13.26 50.80
CA LEU A 3 -16.38 13.74 49.50
C LEU A 3 -15.36 14.56 48.70
N LEU A 4 -14.52 15.33 49.38
CA LEU A 4 -13.50 16.17 48.75
C LEU A 4 -12.37 15.30 48.17
N VAL A 5 -11.95 14.29 48.93
CA VAL A 5 -10.98 13.28 48.47
C VAL A 5 -11.51 12.51 47.26
N MET A 6 -12.78 12.07 47.30
CA MET A 6 -13.40 11.35 46.18
C MET A 6 -13.49 12.21 44.91
N MET A 7 -13.78 13.50 45.06
CA MET A 7 -13.87 14.43 43.94
C MET A 7 -12.50 14.68 43.30
N ILE A 8 -11.44 14.82 44.11
CA ILE A 8 -10.07 14.92 43.64
C ILE A 8 -9.64 13.63 42.91
N LEU A 9 -9.97 12.46 43.47
CA LEU A 9 -9.60 11.17 42.85
C LEU A 9 -10.30 10.97 41.50
N ALA A 10 -11.58 11.32 41.41
CA ALA A 10 -12.34 11.29 40.16
C ALA A 10 -11.73 12.23 39.10
N LEU A 11 -11.32 13.43 39.52
CA LEU A 11 -10.68 14.41 38.63
C LEU A 11 -9.31 13.93 38.14
N VAL A 12 -8.51 13.31 39.00
CA VAL A 12 -7.21 12.73 38.63
C VAL A 12 -7.39 11.53 37.69
N LEU A 13 -8.35 10.64 37.95
CA LEU A 13 -8.62 9.50 37.07
C LEU A 13 -9.17 9.92 35.71
N TYR A 14 -9.95 10.99 35.65
CA TYR A 14 -10.53 11.51 34.41
C TYR A 14 -9.50 12.28 33.57
N ILE A 15 -8.77 13.21 34.20
CA ILE A 15 -7.85 14.12 33.50
C ILE A 15 -6.46 13.50 33.32
N GLY A 16 -6.04 12.62 34.25
CA GLY A 16 -4.71 12.01 34.27
C GLY A 16 -4.31 11.32 32.96
N PRO A 17 -5.14 10.43 32.37
CA PRO A 17 -4.81 9.78 31.10
C PRO A 17 -4.66 10.77 29.94
N SER A 18 -5.48 11.83 29.91
CA SER A 18 -5.43 12.87 28.88
C SER A 18 -4.14 13.70 28.99
N LEU A 19 -3.81 14.15 30.21
CA LEU A 19 -2.55 14.85 30.48
C LEU A 19 -1.32 13.97 30.23
N PHE A 20 -1.38 12.69 30.60
CA PHE A 20 -0.29 11.75 30.37
C PHE A 20 -0.04 11.51 28.87
N ARG A 21 -1.12 11.38 28.07
CA ARG A 21 -1.02 11.31 26.60
C ARG A 21 -0.47 12.60 25.99
N TRP A 22 -0.88 13.76 26.52
CA TRP A 22 -0.41 15.06 26.05
C TRP A 22 1.08 15.29 26.34
N VAL A 23 1.53 15.01 27.57
CA VAL A 23 2.94 15.16 27.97
C VAL A 23 3.83 14.15 27.24
N ARG A 24 3.38 12.91 27.07
CA ARG A 24 4.20 11.89 26.41
C ARG A 24 4.24 12.02 24.88
N ARG A 25 3.39 12.84 24.23
CA ARG A 25 3.26 13.10 22.76
C ARG A 25 3.22 11.87 21.82
N LYS A 26 3.50 10.68 22.33
CA LYS A 26 3.54 9.39 21.68
C LYS A 26 3.18 8.40 22.78
N THR A 27 1.89 8.03 22.86
CA THR A 27 1.66 6.63 23.18
C THR A 27 2.38 5.86 22.09
N PRO A 28 3.28 4.91 22.37
CA PRO A 28 3.52 3.90 21.37
C PRO A 28 2.11 3.33 21.14
N ILE A 29 1.53 3.64 19.98
CA ILE A 29 0.58 2.70 19.40
C ILE A 29 1.35 1.40 19.52
N MET A 30 0.81 0.46 20.29
CA MET A 30 1.41 -0.85 20.43
C MET A 30 1.21 -1.48 19.05
N ILE A 31 2.03 -1.03 18.11
CA ILE A 31 2.14 -1.54 16.76
C ILE A 31 2.55 -2.96 17.03
N ASP A 32 1.65 -3.88 16.71
CA ASP A 32 1.94 -5.29 16.78
C ASP A 32 3.33 -5.49 16.16
N PRO A 33 4.29 -6.11 16.87
CA PRO A 33 5.63 -6.33 16.32
C PRO A 33 5.60 -7.01 14.94
N SER A 34 4.52 -7.75 14.63
CA SER A 34 4.28 -8.30 13.30
C SER A 34 4.16 -7.22 12.20
N ILE A 35 3.49 -6.10 12.48
CA ILE A 35 3.30 -4.98 11.53
C ILE A 35 4.64 -4.31 11.20
N GLY A 36 5.54 -4.20 12.18
CA GLY A 36 6.88 -3.68 11.97
C GLY A 36 7.70 -4.55 11.00
N CYS A 37 7.59 -5.87 11.12
CA CYS A 37 8.26 -6.80 10.21
C CYS A 37 7.69 -6.72 8.79
N VAL A 38 6.37 -6.61 8.64
CA VAL A 38 5.73 -6.43 7.33
C VAL A 38 6.16 -5.11 6.70
N ALA A 39 6.17 -4.01 7.45
CA ALA A 39 6.56 -2.69 6.96
C ALA A 39 7.99 -2.69 6.38
N LEU A 40 8.95 -3.32 7.08
CA LEU A 40 10.33 -3.44 6.59
C LEU A 40 10.45 -4.16 5.25
N ASN A 41 9.57 -5.12 4.97
CA ASN A 41 9.55 -5.84 3.69
C ASN A 41 8.79 -5.08 2.60
N VAL A 42 7.85 -4.19 2.96
CA VAL A 42 7.02 -3.43 2.01
C VAL A 42 7.66 -2.09 1.61
N ASP A 43 8.38 -1.45 2.52
CA ASP A 43 9.08 -0.17 2.31
C ASP A 43 9.96 -0.12 1.05
N PRO A 44 10.77 -1.14 0.69
CA PRO A 44 11.55 -1.10 -0.55
C PRO A 44 10.66 -0.94 -1.79
N PHE A 45 9.54 -1.67 -1.88
CA PHE A 45 8.62 -1.55 -3.01
C PHE A 45 7.95 -0.18 -3.09
N LEU A 46 7.63 0.43 -1.95
CA LEU A 46 7.09 1.79 -1.92
C LEU A 46 8.12 2.83 -2.40
N ARG A 47 9.39 2.61 -2.07
CA ARG A 47 10.49 3.47 -2.53
C ARG A 47 10.70 3.33 -4.04
N ASP A 48 10.68 2.10 -4.54
CA ASP A 48 10.86 1.79 -5.95
C ASP A 48 9.74 2.39 -6.82
N VAL A 49 8.51 2.48 -6.32
CA VAL A 49 7.40 3.18 -7.01
C VAL A 49 7.64 4.68 -7.16
N GLY A 50 8.41 5.29 -6.25
CA GLY A 50 8.79 6.71 -6.37
C GLY A 50 9.98 6.93 -7.30
N GLU A 51 10.83 5.93 -7.47
CA GLU A 51 12.05 6.00 -8.28
C GLU A 51 11.82 5.55 -9.74
N PHE A 52 10.96 4.54 -9.92
CA PHE A 52 10.54 4.01 -11.22
C PHE A 52 9.10 4.43 -11.51
N ASP A 53 8.75 4.64 -12.78
CA ASP A 53 7.36 4.84 -13.23
C ASP A 53 6.58 3.50 -13.15
N ALA A 54 6.44 3.00 -11.92
CA ALA A 54 5.88 1.71 -11.58
C ALA A 54 4.55 1.87 -10.84
N SER A 55 3.67 0.88 -10.99
CA SER A 55 2.39 0.82 -10.28
C SER A 55 2.42 -0.28 -9.21
N LEU A 56 1.99 0.05 -8.00
CA LEU A 56 1.88 -0.90 -6.90
C LEU A 56 0.43 -1.36 -6.75
N TYR A 57 0.22 -2.68 -6.72
CA TYR A 57 -1.08 -3.26 -6.46
C TYR A 57 -1.11 -3.92 -5.09
N ARG A 58 -2.13 -3.59 -4.30
CA ARG A 58 -2.33 -4.24 -3.00
C ARG A 58 -3.34 -5.37 -3.13
N SER A 59 -3.10 -6.46 -2.40
CA SER A 59 -3.94 -7.67 -2.46
C SER A 59 -5.38 -7.46 -2.00
N TYR A 60 -5.62 -6.43 -1.19
CA TYR A 60 -6.96 -6.04 -0.71
C TYR A 60 -7.66 -5.01 -1.61
N GLU A 61 -6.99 -4.51 -2.65
CA GLU A 61 -7.55 -3.57 -3.61
C GLU A 61 -8.43 -4.35 -4.60
N SER A 62 -9.68 -3.91 -4.78
CA SER A 62 -10.64 -4.62 -5.62
C SER A 62 -10.09 -4.77 -7.04
N SER A 63 -10.28 -5.93 -7.67
CA SER A 63 -9.86 -6.22 -9.05
C SER A 63 -10.50 -5.30 -10.11
N THR A 64 -11.42 -4.45 -9.69
CA THR A 64 -12.12 -3.45 -10.50
C THR A 64 -11.34 -2.14 -10.64
N ASP A 65 -10.39 -1.85 -9.76
CA ASP A 65 -9.50 -0.71 -9.94
C ASP A 65 -8.52 -1.03 -11.06
N LYS A 66 -8.45 -0.12 -12.03
CA LYS A 66 -7.81 -0.29 -13.34
C LYS A 66 -6.35 -0.72 -13.17
N ARG A 67 -6.10 -2.03 -13.20
CA ARG A 67 -4.75 -2.58 -13.28
C ARG A 67 -4.16 -2.15 -14.62
N LEU A 68 -3.10 -1.35 -14.56
CA LEU A 68 -2.28 -0.96 -15.69
C LEU A 68 -1.49 -2.20 -16.09
N LEU A 69 -1.77 -2.72 -17.28
CA LEU A 69 -0.99 -3.80 -17.85
C LEU A 69 0.42 -3.30 -18.10
N SER A 70 1.40 -3.95 -17.51
CA SER A 70 2.81 -3.71 -17.78
C SER A 70 3.17 -4.34 -19.13
N PHE A 71 3.68 -3.51 -20.05
CA PHE A 71 4.12 -3.95 -21.37
C PHE A 71 5.64 -3.87 -21.48
N VAL A 72 6.26 -4.90 -22.07
CA VAL A 72 7.69 -4.89 -22.40
C VAL A 72 7.84 -5.03 -23.92
N GLY A 73 8.64 -4.17 -24.55
CA GLY A 73 8.76 -4.19 -26.00
C GLY A 73 9.64 -3.10 -26.61
N ASN A 74 9.85 -3.21 -27.92
CA ASN A 74 10.71 -2.30 -28.69
C ASN A 74 9.95 -1.11 -29.31
N GLY A 75 8.85 -0.68 -28.68
CA GLY A 75 7.99 0.42 -29.14
C GLY A 75 7.09 0.11 -30.34
N LYS A 76 7.36 -0.96 -31.11
CA LYS A 76 6.48 -1.44 -32.20
C LYS A 76 5.63 -2.65 -31.82
N ILE A 77 6.15 -3.46 -30.91
CA ILE A 77 5.59 -4.73 -30.48
C ILE A 77 5.80 -4.78 -28.97
N GLY A 78 4.77 -5.18 -28.23
CA GLY A 78 4.83 -5.28 -26.76
C GLY A 78 4.17 -6.55 -26.28
N PHE A 79 4.74 -7.16 -25.25
CA PHE A 79 4.17 -8.31 -24.55
C PHE A 79 3.62 -7.81 -23.22
N SER A 80 2.41 -8.25 -22.85
CA SER A 80 1.97 -8.12 -21.46
C SER A 80 2.82 -9.03 -20.60
N VAL A 81 3.27 -8.56 -19.44
CA VAL A 81 4.04 -9.37 -18.47
C VAL A 81 3.13 -10.31 -17.66
N ASP A 82 1.82 -10.28 -17.92
CA ASP A 82 0.81 -11.11 -17.26
C ASP A 82 0.83 -12.56 -17.78
N ASP A 83 0.30 -13.50 -16.99
CA ASP A 83 0.31 -14.94 -17.30
C ASP A 83 -0.49 -15.28 -18.58
N ASP A 84 -1.52 -14.48 -18.89
CA ASP A 84 -2.24 -14.51 -20.18
C ASP A 84 -1.43 -13.74 -21.25
N ASN A 85 -0.38 -14.41 -21.72
CA ASN A 85 0.68 -13.86 -22.56
C ASN A 85 0.19 -13.52 -23.99
N THR A 86 -0.59 -12.45 -24.11
CA THR A 86 -1.08 -11.95 -25.41
C THR A 86 -0.12 -10.91 -25.99
N LEU A 87 0.17 -11.04 -27.28
CA LEU A 87 1.06 -10.14 -27.99
C LEU A 87 0.30 -8.90 -28.42
N TYR A 88 0.75 -7.71 -28.05
CA TYR A 88 0.13 -6.47 -28.49
C TYR A 88 0.94 -5.80 -29.60
N VAL A 89 0.25 -5.37 -30.65
CA VAL A 89 0.85 -4.62 -31.77
C VAL A 89 0.51 -3.14 -31.65
N PHE A 90 1.51 -2.31 -31.93
CA PHE A 90 1.36 -0.86 -31.90
C PHE A 90 0.34 -0.41 -32.95
N ASN A 91 -0.70 0.28 -32.50
CA ASN A 91 -1.67 0.91 -33.37
C ASN A 91 -1.76 2.41 -33.04
N ASN A 92 -1.17 3.22 -33.93
CA ASN A 92 -1.19 4.69 -33.92
C ASN A 92 -0.51 5.37 -32.71
N ARG A 93 -1.09 5.28 -31.51
CA ARG A 93 -0.55 5.87 -30.26
C ARG A 93 -0.52 4.92 -29.07
N THR A 94 -1.14 3.74 -29.18
CA THR A 94 -1.23 2.77 -28.09
C THR A 94 -1.03 1.35 -28.61
N LEU A 95 -0.46 0.48 -27.78
CA LEU A 95 -0.46 -0.97 -27.97
C LEU A 95 -1.87 -1.48 -27.64
N SER A 96 -2.75 -1.58 -28.64
CA SER A 96 -4.18 -1.89 -28.43
C SER A 96 -4.68 -3.13 -29.17
N LEU A 97 -3.96 -3.62 -30.17
CA LEU A 97 -4.35 -4.82 -30.90
C LEU A 97 -3.76 -6.06 -30.25
N ALA A 98 -4.57 -6.81 -29.51
CA ALA A 98 -4.19 -8.10 -28.96
C ALA A 98 -4.15 -9.16 -30.07
N LEU A 99 -3.01 -9.83 -30.19
CA LEU A 99 -2.79 -11.01 -31.01
C LEU A 99 -2.61 -12.21 -30.07
N PRO A 100 -3.39 -13.29 -30.23
CA PRO A 100 -3.23 -14.53 -29.47
C PRO A 100 -2.02 -15.31 -30.00
N PHE A 101 -0.82 -14.76 -29.81
CA PHE A 101 0.44 -15.36 -30.25
C PHE A 101 1.20 -15.92 -29.05
N HIS A 102 1.33 -17.25 -29.00
CA HIS A 102 2.06 -17.97 -27.96
C HIS A 102 3.32 -18.57 -28.61
N PRO A 103 4.50 -17.97 -28.44
CA PRO A 103 5.73 -18.55 -28.98
C PRO A 103 6.11 -19.79 -28.16
N GLY A 104 5.80 -20.98 -28.67
CA GLY A 104 6.25 -22.25 -28.10
C GLY A 104 5.16 -23.21 -27.61
N VAL A 105 4.06 -23.33 -28.36
CA VAL A 105 3.34 -24.63 -28.45
C VAL A 105 3.80 -25.34 -29.69
#